data_AF-A0A941PFN2-F1
#
_entry.id   AF-A0A941PFN2-F1
#
_cell.length_a   1.000
_cell.length_b   1.000
_cell.length_c   1.000
_cell.angle_alpha   90.00
_cell.angle_beta   90.00
_cell.angle_gamma   90.00
#
_symmetry.space_group_name_H-M   'P 1'
#
loop_
_entity.id
_entity.type
_entity.pdbx_description
1 polymer ?
#
loop_
_entity_poly.entity_id
_entity_poly.type
_entity_poly.pdbx_seq_one_letter_code
_entity_poly.pdbx_strand_id
1 'polypeptide(L)'
;MKKTECFFSLIGSIIKNYLNLRSSLGRECKSESKIFKRLDKFLCDTKSDLTLESFTAWCLTQQNNASGVRRHYMRNVRNLCLYRQRTEPPCFVPD
;
A
#
# COMPACT_ATOMS: atom_id res chain seq x y z
N MET A 1 -10.51 18.01 -9.90
CA MET A 1 -10.16 16.76 -10.62
C MET A 1 -9.05 16.04 -9.85
N LYS A 2 -9.32 14.84 -9.30
CA LYS A 2 -8.28 14.05 -8.62
C LYS A 2 -7.33 13.51 -9.69
N LYS A 3 -6.03 13.82 -9.60
CA LYS A 3 -5.00 13.22 -10.47
C LYS A 3 -5.16 11.70 -10.38
N THR A 4 -5.42 11.06 -11.51
CA THR A 4 -5.42 9.61 -11.60
C THR A 4 -3.97 9.16 -11.38
N GLU A 5 -3.64 8.76 -10.15
CA GLU A 5 -2.32 8.22 -9.85
C GLU A 5 -2.22 6.84 -10.50
N CYS A 6 -1.25 6.67 -11.41
CA CYS A 6 -0.97 5.38 -12.04
C CYS A 6 -0.10 4.53 -11.10
N PHE A 7 -0.52 3.28 -10.92
CA PHE A 7 0.17 2.25 -10.15
C PHE A 7 0.44 1.08 -11.10
N PHE A 8 1.64 0.50 -11.04
CA PHE A 8 2.15 -0.42 -12.06
C PHE A 8 2.51 -1.81 -11.52
N SER A 9 2.52 -2.01 -10.20
CA SER A 9 2.71 -3.33 -9.60
C SER A 9 1.51 -4.25 -9.85
N LEU A 10 1.68 -5.53 -9.52
CA LEU A 10 0.61 -6.55 -9.59
C LEU A 10 -0.64 -6.16 -8.78
N ILE A 11 -0.46 -5.40 -7.68
CA ILE A 11 -1.57 -4.91 -6.84
C ILE A 11 -1.99 -3.47 -7.15
N GLY A 12 -1.47 -2.87 -8.23
CA GLY A 12 -1.69 -1.46 -8.55
C GLY A 12 -3.16 -1.10 -8.73
N SER A 13 -3.95 -2.01 -9.32
CA SER A 13 -5.42 -1.85 -9.43
C SER A 13 -6.10 -1.82 -8.05
N ILE A 14 -5.65 -2.67 -7.12
CA ILE A 14 -6.16 -2.73 -5.74
C ILE A 14 -5.81 -1.44 -4.99
N ILE A 15 -4.59 -0.93 -5.12
CA ILE A 15 -4.16 0.35 -4.54
C ILE A 15 -5.05 1.49 -5.05
N LYS A 16 -5.27 1.55 -6.37
CA LYS A 16 -6.12 2.58 -7.00
C LYS A 16 -7.56 2.52 -6.47
N ASN A 17 -8.15 1.34 -6.41
CA ASN A 17 -9.52 1.16 -5.94
C ASN A 17 -9.67 1.51 -4.45
N TYR A 18 -8.70 1.14 -3.62
CA TYR A 18 -8.66 1.51 -2.21
C TYR A 18 -8.57 3.03 -2.02
N LEU A 19 -7.68 3.72 -2.74
CA LEU A 19 -7.55 5.17 -2.67
C LEU A 19 -8.83 5.89 -3.15
N ASN A 20 -9.48 5.37 -4.20
CA ASN A 20 -10.76 5.87 -4.69
C ASN A 20 -11.87 5.71 -3.63
N LEU A 21 -11.99 4.54 -3.00
CA LEU A 21 -12.96 4.29 -1.92
C LEU A 21 -12.78 5.31 -0.79
N ARG A 22 -11.55 5.47 -0.30
CA ARG A 22 -11.25 6.44 0.78
C ARG A 22 -11.55 7.87 0.39
N SER A 23 -11.24 8.20 -0.85
CA SER A 23 -11.53 9.48 -1.48
C SER A 23 -13.02 9.81 -1.54
N SER A 24 -13.86 8.81 -1.81
CA SER A 24 -15.32 8.95 -1.84
C SER A 24 -15.91 9.11 -0.43
N LEU A 25 -15.21 8.64 0.60
CA LEU A 25 -15.59 8.81 2.02
C LEU A 25 -15.09 10.14 2.62
N GLY A 26 -14.66 11.09 1.80
CA GLY A 26 -14.21 12.42 2.26
C GLY A 26 -12.86 12.44 2.98
N ARG A 27 -12.09 11.35 2.97
CA ARG A 27 -10.76 11.30 3.61
C ARG A 27 -9.71 11.85 2.64
N GLU A 28 -9.02 12.93 3.02
CA GLU A 28 -7.86 13.40 2.24
C GLU A 28 -6.75 12.32 2.24
N CYS A 29 -6.43 11.79 1.07
CA CYS A 29 -5.47 10.69 0.91
C CYS A 29 -4.06 11.14 0.48
N LYS A 30 -3.79 12.45 0.38
CA LYS A 30 -2.55 12.97 -0.24
C LYS A 30 -1.27 12.41 0.40
N SER A 31 -1.26 12.29 1.72
CA SER A 31 -0.13 11.76 2.50
C SER A 31 0.06 10.26 2.28
N GLU A 32 -1.04 9.53 2.15
CA GLU A 32 -1.06 8.07 2.05
C GLU A 32 -0.79 7.57 0.65
N SER A 33 -1.22 8.33 -0.36
CA SER A 33 -0.83 8.14 -1.76
C SER A 33 0.69 8.05 -1.92
N LYS A 34 1.47 8.84 -1.15
CA LYS A 34 2.94 8.75 -1.18
C LYS A 34 3.46 7.41 -0.64
N ILE A 35 2.80 6.85 0.37
CA ILE A 35 3.16 5.55 0.95
C ILE A 35 2.91 4.46 -0.09
N PHE A 36 1.73 4.46 -0.71
CA PHE A 36 1.38 3.47 -1.72
C PHE A 36 2.20 3.60 -3.00
N LYS A 37 2.62 4.81 -3.39
CA LYS A 37 3.57 4.99 -4.50
C LYS A 37 4.93 4.35 -4.21
N ARG A 38 5.44 4.49 -2.98
CA ARG A 38 6.70 3.85 -2.57
C ARG A 38 6.57 2.33 -2.56
N LEU A 39 5.45 1.81 -2.06
CA LEU A 39 5.16 0.38 -2.08
C LEU A 39 5.02 -0.15 -3.51
N ASP A 40 4.23 0.51 -4.34
CA ASP A 40 4.00 0.13 -5.74
C ASP A 40 5.30 0.10 -6.54
N LYS A 41 6.14 1.14 -6.39
CA LYS A 41 7.46 1.16 -7.00
C LYS A 41 8.31 -0.02 -6.53
N PHE A 42 8.38 -0.27 -5.22
CA PHE A 42 9.14 -1.39 -4.68
C PHE A 42 8.68 -2.74 -5.27
N LEU A 43 7.38 -2.99 -5.28
CA LEU A 43 6.81 -4.24 -5.82
C LEU A 43 7.00 -4.36 -7.34
N CYS A 44 6.98 -3.24 -8.06
CA CYS A 44 7.30 -3.20 -9.49
C CYS A 44 8.78 -3.55 -9.74
N ASP A 45 9.69 -2.97 -8.95
CA ASP A 45 11.13 -3.18 -9.06
C ASP A 45 11.51 -4.64 -8.73
N THR A 46 10.85 -5.25 -7.73
CA THR A 46 11.07 -6.66 -7.35
C THR A 46 10.21 -7.66 -8.13
N LYS A 47 9.29 -7.17 -8.98
CA LYS A 47 8.30 -7.96 -9.72
C LYS A 47 7.54 -8.95 -8.82
N SER A 48 7.20 -8.53 -7.61
CA SER A 48 6.58 -9.38 -6.59
C SER A 48 5.16 -8.93 -6.26
N ASP A 49 4.31 -9.88 -5.84
CA ASP A 49 3.09 -9.53 -5.11
C ASP A 49 3.42 -9.11 -3.67
N LEU A 50 2.45 -8.54 -2.96
CA LEU A 50 2.53 -8.25 -1.54
C LEU A 50 2.35 -9.55 -0.74
N THR A 51 3.47 -10.13 -0.32
CA THR A 51 3.59 -11.32 0.51
C THR A 51 4.33 -10.97 1.80
N LEU A 52 4.45 -11.92 2.73
CA LEU A 52 5.26 -11.73 3.92
C LEU A 52 6.71 -11.34 3.60
N GLU A 53 7.31 -11.98 2.60
CA GLU A 53 8.69 -11.74 2.20
C GLU A 53 8.86 -10.33 1.61
N SER A 54 8.04 -9.97 0.62
CA SER A 54 8.14 -8.65 -0.02
C SER A 54 7.76 -7.52 0.94
N PHE A 55 6.80 -7.74 1.85
CA PHE A 55 6.46 -6.78 2.91
C PHE A 55 7.62 -6.59 3.89
N THR A 56 8.25 -7.68 4.34
CA THR A 56 9.41 -7.61 5.25
C THR A 56 10.55 -6.86 4.57
N ALA A 57 10.88 -7.21 3.32
CA ALA A 57 11.90 -6.52 2.54
C ALA A 57 11.58 -5.03 2.36
N TRP A 58 10.33 -4.68 2.07
CA TRP A 58 9.90 -3.29 2.01
C TRP A 58 10.08 -2.57 3.34
N CYS A 59 9.74 -3.19 4.48
CA CYS A 59 9.97 -2.63 5.80
C CYS A 59 11.47 -2.33 6.06
N LEU A 60 12.38 -3.15 5.55
CA LEU A 60 13.83 -2.89 5.64
C LEU A 60 14.22 -1.60 4.90
N THR A 61 13.61 -1.32 3.74
CA THR A 61 13.87 -0.07 3.00
C THR A 61 13.42 1.19 3.74
N GLN A 62 12.55 1.04 4.75
CA GLN A 62 12.02 2.15 5.56
C GLN A 62 12.74 2.32 6.90
N GLN A 63 13.80 1.56 7.20
CA GLN A 63 14.49 1.56 8.50
C GLN A 63 15.02 2.93 8.94
N ASN A 64 15.44 3.76 7.98
CA ASN A 64 15.95 5.11 8.24
C ASN A 64 14.85 6.11 8.65
N ASN A 65 13.57 5.73 8.58
CA ASN A 65 12.48 6.57 9.05
C ASN A 65 12.28 6.44 10.57
N ALA A 66 11.86 7.53 11.20
CA ALA A 66 11.45 7.53 12.61
C ALA A 66 10.39 6.44 12.89
N SER A 67 10.40 5.88 14.10
CA SER A 67 9.51 4.78 14.51
C SER A 67 8.02 5.07 14.28
N GLY A 68 7.58 6.30 14.55
CA GLY A 68 6.20 6.74 14.29
C GLY A 68 5.83 6.72 12.81
N VAL A 69 6.75 7.12 11.94
CA VAL A 69 6.55 7.10 10.47
C VAL A 69 6.45 5.66 9.97
N ARG A 70 7.35 4.77 10.43
CA ARG A 70 7.29 3.34 10.10
C ARG A 70 5.96 2.71 10.51
N ARG A 71 5.52 2.97 11.75
CA ARG A 71 4.23 2.47 12.25
C ARG A 71 3.05 2.99 11.43
N HIS A 72 3.06 4.28 11.06
CA HIS A 72 2.03 4.87 10.20
C HIS A 72 2.00 4.21 8.81
N TYR A 73 3.16 3.89 8.25
CA TYR A 73 3.29 3.23 6.95
C TYR A 73 2.74 1.81 7.00
N MET A 74 3.18 1.01 7.99
CA MET A 74 2.71 -0.36 8.18
C MET A 74 1.19 -0.42 8.39
N ARG A 75 0.62 0.49 9.19
CA ARG A 75 -0.84 0.56 9.40
C ARG A 75 -1.61 0.86 8.11
N ASN A 76 -1.06 1.68 7.23
CA ASN A 76 -1.67 1.96 5.92
C ASN A 76 -1.63 0.74 5.00
N VAL A 77 -0.50 0.03 4.95
CA VAL A 77 -0.38 -1.21 4.16
C VAL A 77 -1.31 -2.30 4.69
N ARG A 78 -1.41 -2.47 6.01
CA ARG A 78 -2.35 -3.40 6.64
C ARG A 78 -3.81 -3.10 6.25
N ASN A 79 -4.21 -1.83 6.26
CA ASN A 79 -5.57 -1.45 5.86
C ASN A 79 -5.85 -1.74 4.37
N LEU A 80 -4.85 -1.58 3.50
CA LEU A 80 -4.95 -2.00 2.09
C LEU A 80 -5.13 -3.52 1.98
N CYS A 81 -4.35 -4.31 2.73
CA CYS A 81 -4.49 -5.77 2.76
C CYS A 81 -5.88 -6.20 3.24
N LEU A 82 -6.42 -5.59 4.30
CA LEU A 82 -7.79 -5.85 4.76
C LEU A 82 -8.85 -5.48 3.72
N TYR A 83 -8.61 -4.43 2.92
CA TYR A 83 -9.47 -4.10 1.80
C TYR A 83 -9.41 -5.18 0.71
N ARG A 84 -8.20 -5.62 0.33
CA ARG A 84 -7.97 -6.69 -0.66
C ARG A 84 -8.60 -8.02 -0.22
N GLN A 85 -8.53 -8.35 1.06
CA GLN A 85 -9.05 -9.62 1.62
C GLN A 85 -10.56 -9.81 1.40
N ARG A 86 -11.32 -8.72 1.21
CA ARG A 86 -12.76 -8.79 0.93
C ARG A 86 -13.07 -9.41 -0.43
N THR A 87 -12.13 -9.33 -1.38
CA THR A 87 -12.27 -9.90 -2.72
C THR A 87 -11.33 -11.09 -2.95
N GLU A 88 -10.20 -11.13 -2.24
CA GLU A 88 -9.21 -12.20 -2.31
C GLU A 88 -8.88 -12.70 -0.88
N PRO A 89 -9.71 -13.58 -0.28
CA PRO A 89 -9.52 -14.05 1.09
C PRO A 89 -8.14 -14.63 1.44
N PRO A 90 -7.44 -15.38 0.57
CA PRO A 90 -6.13 -15.95 0.89
C PRO A 90 -4.97 -14.94 0.79
N CYS A 91 -5.23 -13.65 0.61
CA CYS A 91 -4.18 -12.64 0.51
C CYS A 91 -3.46 -12.40 1.85
N PHE A 92 -2.18 -12.04 1.78
CA PHE A 92 -1.37 -11.67 2.94
C PHE A 92 -1.89 -10.40 3.65
N VAL A 93 -1.96 -10.44 4.99
CA VAL A 93 -2.28 -9.30 5.85
C VAL A 93 -1.21 -9.20 6.95
N PRO A 94 -0.47 -8.07 7.05
CA PRO A 94 0.45 -7.83 8.16
C PRO A 94 -0.26 -7.73 9.50
N ASP A 95 0.37 -8.22 10.56
CA ASP A 95 -0.09 -8.05 11.94
C ASP A 95 0.05 -6.59 12.44
#